data_AF-A0A3M1TDE4-F1
#
_entry.id   AF-A0A3M1TDE4-F1
#
_cell.length_a   1.000
_cell.length_b   1.000
_cell.length_c   1.000
_cell.angle_alpha   90.00
_cell.angle_beta   90.00
_cell.angle_gamma   90.00
#
_symmetry.space_group_name_H-M   'P 1'
#
loop_
_entity.id
_entity.type
_entity.pdbx_description
1 polymer ?
#
loop_
_entity_poly.entity_id
_entity_poly.type
_entity_poly.pdbx_seq_one_letter_code
_entity_poly.pdbx_strand_id
1 'polypeptide(L)'
;MRSPRLFLVLATLLSTACVGTHRGRPERRGPRSVEPRERRDVARPELWRRVYLGSLPRPELVGYVRTDDSGGVLTGAHFVYDAGFALIGRISPVGRTVRIGPRGNEEDLGTFELRDALRRLWNRGRKTEVRLRPMPPPRG
;
A
#
# COMPACT_ATOMS: atom_id res chain seq x y z
N MET A 1 57.54 12.11 -1.02
CA MET A 1 57.92 12.64 0.31
C MET A 1 57.44 11.67 1.39
N ARG A 2 58.39 11.15 2.19
CA ARG A 2 58.32 10.60 3.57
C ARG A 2 57.02 9.90 4.04
N SER A 3 57.10 8.58 4.20
CA SER A 3 56.44 7.79 5.28
C SER A 3 57.12 8.08 6.64
N PRO A 4 56.78 7.42 7.78
CA PRO A 4 55.50 7.11 8.48
C PRO A 4 55.58 7.52 9.99
N ARG A 5 54.54 7.22 10.80
CA ARG A 5 54.52 6.97 12.30
C ARG A 5 53.07 7.11 12.81
N LEU A 6 52.29 6.07 13.11
CA LEU A 6 52.38 5.07 14.20
C LEU A 6 52.35 5.73 15.60
N PHE A 7 51.23 5.64 16.32
CA PHE A 7 51.23 5.38 17.77
C PHE A 7 49.88 4.81 18.25
N LEU A 8 50.02 3.64 18.85
CA LEU A 8 49.05 2.78 19.49
C LEU A 8 48.99 3.19 20.97
N VAL A 9 47.80 3.40 21.55
CA VAL A 9 47.65 3.46 23.02
C VAL A 9 46.47 2.62 23.44
N LEU A 10 46.81 1.41 23.87
CA LEU A 10 46.03 0.49 24.68
C LEU A 10 46.30 0.87 26.15
N ALA A 11 45.27 1.13 26.94
CA ALA A 11 45.41 1.24 28.39
C ALA A 11 44.22 0.57 29.08
N THR A 12 44.50 -0.59 29.66
CA THR A 12 43.63 -1.46 30.44
C THR A 12 43.74 -1.18 31.94
N LEU A 13 42.63 -1.44 32.64
CA LEU A 13 42.48 -2.03 33.98
C LEU A 13 42.56 -1.17 35.25
N LEU A 14 41.78 -1.67 36.23
CA LEU A 14 41.77 -1.47 37.71
C LEU A 14 40.79 -0.38 38.20
N SER A 15 39.88 -0.57 39.17
CA SER A 15 39.71 -1.64 40.17
C SER A 15 38.28 -1.64 40.75
N THR A 16 37.87 -2.84 41.17
CA THR A 16 36.82 -3.21 42.11
C THR A 16 36.93 -2.56 43.50
N ALA A 17 35.78 -2.19 44.10
CA ALA A 17 35.52 -2.19 45.54
C ALA A 17 33.99 -2.31 45.75
N CYS A 18 33.46 -3.47 46.15
CA CYS A 18 33.16 -3.91 47.52
C CYS A 18 31.75 -3.53 48.04
N VAL A 19 30.87 -4.54 47.94
CA VAL A 19 29.89 -5.02 48.95
C VAL A 19 29.13 -4.00 49.81
N GLY A 20 27.82 -3.93 49.59
CA GLY A 20 26.83 -3.50 50.57
C GLY A 20 25.60 -4.39 50.50
N THR A 21 25.54 -5.42 51.34
CA THR A 21 24.36 -6.25 51.57
C THR A 21 23.46 -5.59 52.63
N HIS A 22 22.26 -5.14 52.27
CA HIS A 22 21.13 -5.11 53.21
C HIS A 22 19.80 -5.41 52.51
N ARG A 23 19.07 -6.34 53.14
CA ARG A 23 17.70 -6.81 52.90
C ARG A 23 16.72 -5.74 52.44
N GLY A 24 15.96 -6.09 51.42
CA GLY A 24 14.67 -5.49 51.10
C GLY A 24 14.17 -6.03 49.78
N ARG A 25 13.41 -7.13 49.80
CA ARG A 25 12.69 -7.63 48.62
C ARG A 25 11.26 -7.11 48.68
N PRO A 26 10.94 -5.94 48.11
CA PRO A 26 9.57 -5.69 47.69
C PRO A 26 9.37 -6.48 46.40
N GLU A 27 8.43 -7.40 46.46
CA GLU A 27 7.87 -8.13 45.34
C GLU A 27 7.17 -7.13 44.39
N ARG A 28 7.96 -6.45 43.54
CA ARG A 28 7.40 -5.67 42.44
C ARG A 28 6.98 -6.66 41.37
N ARG A 29 5.66 -6.87 41.30
CA ARG A 29 4.94 -7.44 40.15
C ARG A 29 5.68 -7.02 38.88
N GLY A 30 6.24 -8.01 38.17
CA GLY A 30 6.80 -7.78 36.86
C GLY A 30 5.78 -7.03 35.99
N PRO A 31 6.23 -6.26 34.99
CA PRO A 31 5.30 -5.76 33.99
C PRO A 31 4.51 -6.97 33.50
N ARG A 32 3.19 -6.98 33.69
CA ARG A 32 2.33 -7.92 32.97
C ARG A 32 2.76 -7.75 31.52
N SER A 33 3.31 -8.81 30.92
CA SER A 33 3.40 -8.91 29.48
C SER A 33 2.00 -8.65 28.98
N VAL A 34 1.77 -7.43 28.50
CA VAL A 34 0.62 -7.16 27.66
C VAL A 34 0.96 -7.98 26.43
N GLU A 35 0.43 -9.20 26.37
CA GLU A 35 0.40 -9.96 25.13
C GLU A 35 0.00 -8.95 24.06
N PRO A 36 0.79 -8.77 22.98
CA PRO A 36 0.34 -7.99 21.86
C PRO A 36 -0.97 -8.65 21.48
N ARG A 37 -2.08 -7.95 21.76
CA ARG A 37 -3.40 -8.37 21.35
C ARG A 37 -3.25 -8.49 19.84
N GLU A 38 -3.06 -9.72 19.35
CA GLU A 38 -3.03 -10.03 17.94
C GLU A 38 -4.30 -9.36 17.41
N ARG A 39 -4.12 -8.20 16.77
CA ARG A 39 -5.12 -7.74 15.84
C ARG A 39 -5.13 -8.88 14.85
N ARG A 40 -6.11 -9.76 14.98
CA ARG A 40 -6.59 -10.54 13.86
C ARG A 40 -6.76 -9.48 12.78
N ASP A 41 -5.83 -9.46 11.84
CA ASP A 41 -5.96 -8.75 10.60
C ASP A 41 -7.17 -9.38 9.93
N VAL A 42 -8.34 -8.83 10.25
CA VAL A 42 -9.57 -9.10 9.53
C VAL A 42 -9.23 -8.59 8.14
N ALA A 43 -8.84 -9.52 7.26
CA ALA A 43 -8.46 -9.23 5.90
C ALA A 43 -9.52 -8.29 5.34
N ARG A 44 -9.14 -7.02 5.14
CA ARG A 44 -10.11 -6.03 4.71
C ARG A 44 -10.58 -6.48 3.33
N PRO A 45 -11.91 -6.62 3.12
CA PRO A 45 -12.42 -7.15 1.88
C PRO A 45 -11.96 -6.26 0.74
N GLU A 46 -11.35 -6.86 -0.29
CA GLU A 46 -11.00 -6.17 -1.52
C GLU A 46 -12.21 -5.37 -2.03
N LEU A 47 -12.02 -4.09 -2.33
CA LEU A 47 -13.13 -3.23 -2.74
C LEU A 47 -13.28 -3.26 -4.26
N TRP A 48 -14.26 -4.04 -4.71
CA TRP A 48 -14.62 -4.14 -6.12
C TRP A 48 -15.76 -3.17 -6.48
N ARG A 49 -15.63 -2.50 -7.62
CA ARG A 49 -16.67 -1.61 -8.17
C ARG A 49 -16.83 -1.82 -9.68
N ARG A 50 -18.07 -1.79 -10.15
CA ARG A 50 -18.43 -1.67 -11.57
C ARG A 50 -18.23 -0.24 -12.04
N VAL A 51 -17.69 -0.07 -13.23
CA VAL A 51 -17.45 1.24 -13.86
C VAL A 51 -18.41 1.42 -15.01
N TYR A 52 -19.24 2.45 -14.91
CA TYR A 52 -20.14 2.85 -15.99
C TYR A 52 -19.73 4.22 -16.55
N LEU A 53 -19.79 4.36 -17.87
CA LEU A 53 -19.51 5.62 -18.58
C LEU A 53 -20.75 6.13 -19.32
N GLY A 54 -20.89 7.44 -19.37
CA GLY A 54 -21.98 8.11 -20.07
C GLY A 54 -23.09 8.60 -19.14
N SER A 55 -24.00 9.37 -19.72
CA SER A 55 -25.07 10.05 -19.00
C SER A 55 -26.29 9.15 -18.78
N LEU A 56 -27.12 9.51 -17.81
CA LEU A 56 -28.44 8.93 -17.63
C LEU A 56 -29.34 9.13 -18.86
N PRO A 57 -30.34 8.26 -19.10
CA PRO A 57 -30.77 7.14 -18.23
C PRO A 57 -30.00 5.84 -18.41
N ARG A 58 -29.17 5.70 -19.45
CA ARG A 58 -28.53 4.42 -19.82
C ARG A 58 -27.01 4.57 -19.94
N PRO A 59 -26.27 4.58 -18.81
CA PRO A 59 -24.82 4.56 -18.84
C PRO A 59 -24.33 3.14 -19.21
N GLU A 60 -23.23 3.08 -19.97
CA GLU A 60 -22.61 1.85 -20.48
C GLU A 60 -21.70 1.23 -19.41
N LEU A 61 -21.84 -0.06 -19.10
CA LEU A 61 -20.85 -0.79 -18.29
C LEU A 61 -19.60 -1.03 -19.14
N VAL A 62 -18.48 -0.43 -18.75
CA VAL A 62 -17.22 -0.55 -19.51
C VAL A 62 -16.19 -1.45 -18.84
N GLY A 63 -16.38 -1.76 -17.57
CA GLY A 63 -15.46 -2.64 -16.84
C GLY A 63 -15.56 -2.52 -15.32
N TYR A 64 -14.45 -2.81 -14.66
CA TYR A 64 -14.38 -2.99 -13.23
C TYR A 64 -13.13 -2.33 -12.66
N VAL A 65 -13.19 -1.94 -11.39
CA VAL A 65 -12.04 -1.49 -10.63
C VAL A 65 -11.96 -2.24 -9.32
N ARG A 66 -10.78 -2.79 -9.02
CA ARG A 66 -10.42 -3.35 -7.72
C ARG A 66 -9.51 -2.36 -7.01
N THR A 67 -9.88 -1.94 -5.80
CA THR A 67 -8.97 -1.19 -4.92
C THR A 67 -8.31 -2.16 -3.95
N ASP A 68 -6.98 -2.11 -3.89
CA ASP A 68 -6.22 -2.80 -2.86
C ASP A 68 -6.30 -2.02 -1.53
N ASP A 69 -6.84 -2.64 -0.49
CA ASP A 69 -6.92 -2.10 0.88
C ASP A 69 -6.25 -3.05 1.89
N SER A 70 -5.25 -3.81 1.43
CA SER A 70 -4.55 -4.82 2.24
C SER A 70 -3.62 -4.25 3.33
N GLY A 71 -3.47 -2.93 3.43
CA GLY A 71 -2.59 -2.28 4.41
C GLY A 71 -1.10 -2.30 4.04
N GLY A 72 -0.73 -2.82 2.86
CA GLY A 72 0.64 -2.81 2.34
C GLY A 72 1.05 -1.54 1.60
N VAL A 73 2.22 -1.57 0.96
CA VAL A 73 2.80 -0.45 0.18
C VAL A 73 1.88 0.01 -0.97
N LEU A 74 1.04 -0.89 -1.49
CA LEU A 74 0.10 -0.62 -2.57
C LEU A 74 -1.32 -0.26 -2.07
N THR A 75 -1.50 -0.03 -0.76
CA THR A 75 -2.80 0.39 -0.22
C THR A 75 -3.31 1.64 -0.94
N GLY A 76 -4.53 1.56 -1.46
CA GLY A 76 -5.14 2.61 -2.28
C GLY A 76 -4.86 2.48 -3.78
N ALA A 77 -4.06 1.50 -4.21
CA ALA A 77 -3.86 1.25 -5.63
C ALA A 77 -5.15 0.69 -6.26
N HIS A 78 -5.42 1.11 -7.50
CA HIS A 78 -6.55 0.65 -8.28
C HIS A 78 -6.07 -0.17 -9.48
N PHE A 79 -6.64 -1.35 -9.63
CA PHE A 79 -6.48 -2.21 -10.80
C PHE A 79 -7.75 -2.13 -11.64
N VAL A 80 -7.61 -1.71 -12.89
CA VAL A 80 -8.74 -1.43 -13.79
C VAL A 80 -8.81 -2.52 -14.84
N TYR A 81 -9.97 -3.15 -14.94
CA TYR A 81 -10.27 -4.23 -15.87
C TYR A 81 -11.37 -3.80 -16.84
N ASP A 82 -11.35 -4.32 -18.06
CA ASP A 82 -12.46 -4.20 -18.99
C ASP A 82 -13.66 -5.09 -18.59
N ALA A 83 -14.73 -5.06 -19.39
CA ALA A 83 -15.92 -5.88 -19.16
C ALA A 83 -15.67 -7.40 -19.28
N GLY A 84 -14.58 -7.82 -19.95
CA GLY A 84 -14.12 -9.19 -20.05
C GLY A 84 -13.13 -9.59 -18.96
N PHE A 85 -12.93 -8.74 -17.94
CA PHE A 85 -11.95 -8.92 -16.86
C PHE A 85 -10.48 -8.96 -17.32
N ALA A 86 -10.14 -8.43 -18.49
CA ALA A 86 -8.75 -8.20 -18.88
C ALA A 86 -8.22 -6.93 -18.20
N LEU A 87 -7.00 -6.98 -17.65
CA LEU A 87 -6.36 -5.82 -17.02
C LEU A 87 -5.97 -4.80 -18.09
N ILE A 88 -6.54 -3.59 -18.01
CA ILE A 88 -6.31 -2.51 -18.99
C ILE A 88 -5.60 -1.29 -18.40
N GLY A 89 -5.44 -1.26 -17.07
CA GLY A 89 -4.70 -0.17 -16.44
C GLY A 89 -4.51 -0.31 -14.94
N ARG A 90 -3.60 0.51 -14.41
CA ARG A 90 -3.31 0.65 -12.99
C ARG A 90 -3.28 2.12 -12.62
N ILE A 91 -3.79 2.44 -11.44
CA ILE A 91 -3.75 3.79 -10.88
C ILE A 91 -3.13 3.66 -9.50
N SER A 92 -1.99 4.32 -9.27
CA SER A 92 -1.32 4.28 -7.98
C SER A 92 -2.12 5.05 -6.92
N PRO A 93 -1.80 4.89 -5.62
CA PRO A 93 -2.44 5.66 -4.55
C PRO A 93 -2.29 7.18 -4.72
N VAL A 94 -1.24 7.63 -5.42
CA VAL A 94 -0.96 9.04 -5.72
C VAL A 94 -1.53 9.48 -7.08
N GLY A 95 -2.33 8.65 -7.75
CA GLY A 95 -3.01 8.98 -9.01
C GLY A 95 -2.21 8.73 -10.29
N ARG A 96 -0.97 8.21 -10.21
CA ARG A 96 -0.19 7.86 -11.42
C ARG A 96 -0.93 6.78 -12.18
N THR A 97 -1.27 7.05 -13.43
CA THR A 97 -2.14 6.22 -14.26
C THR A 97 -1.34 5.60 -15.40
N VAL A 98 -1.32 4.28 -15.47
CA VAL A 98 -0.68 3.50 -16.54
C VAL A 98 -1.74 2.73 -17.30
N ARG A 99 -1.76 2.87 -18.63
CA ARG A 99 -2.56 2.03 -19.54
C ARG A 99 -1.77 0.78 -19.89
N ILE A 100 -2.45 -0.36 -19.92
CA ILE A 100 -1.88 -1.65 -20.30
C ILE A 100 -2.54 -2.07 -21.60
N GLY A 101 -1.75 -2.24 -22.65
CA GLY A 101 -2.23 -2.70 -23.95
C GLY A 101 -2.48 -4.21 -23.99
N PRO A 102 -3.12 -4.73 -25.06
CA PRO A 102 -3.43 -6.16 -25.20
C PRO A 102 -2.19 -7.08 -25.20
N ARG A 103 -1.02 -6.53 -25.52
CA ARG A 103 0.27 -7.26 -25.52
C ARG A 103 1.07 -7.06 -24.22
N GLY A 104 0.47 -6.43 -23.21
CA GLY A 104 1.14 -6.09 -21.95
C GLY A 104 2.07 -4.88 -22.02
N ASN A 105 2.11 -4.16 -23.14
CA ASN A 105 2.86 -2.91 -23.24
C ASN A 105 2.25 -1.83 -22.34
N GLU A 106 3.08 -1.10 -21.62
CA GLU A 106 2.66 -0.06 -20.70
C GLU A 106 2.83 1.34 -21.30
N GLU A 107 1.83 2.19 -21.08
CA GLU A 107 1.84 3.61 -21.49
C GLU A 107 1.52 4.46 -20.24
N ASP A 108 2.44 5.34 -19.85
CA ASP A 108 2.20 6.29 -18.76
C ASP A 108 1.31 7.43 -19.28
N LEU A 109 0.12 7.57 -18.70
CA LEU A 109 -0.83 8.61 -19.07
C LEU A 109 -0.63 9.89 -18.25
N GLY A 110 0.13 9.84 -17.16
CA GLY A 110 0.31 10.91 -16.17
C GLY A 110 -0.45 10.68 -14.86
N THR A 111 -0.57 11.73 -14.06
CA THR A 111 -1.20 11.69 -12.72
C THR A 111 -2.58 12.34 -12.74
N PHE A 112 -3.61 11.60 -12.31
CA PHE A 112 -4.99 12.06 -12.30
C PHE A 112 -5.77 11.54 -11.09
N GLU A 113 -6.84 12.25 -10.75
CA GLU A 113 -7.90 11.74 -9.89
C GLU A 113 -8.56 10.49 -10.50
N LEU A 114 -9.07 9.58 -9.66
CA LEU A 114 -9.60 8.27 -10.08
C LEU A 114 -10.59 8.37 -11.26
N ARG A 115 -11.54 9.30 -11.21
CA ARG A 115 -12.55 9.45 -12.28
C ARG A 115 -11.94 9.92 -13.60
N ASP A 116 -10.94 10.81 -13.55
CA ASP A 116 -10.26 11.28 -14.74
C ASP A 116 -9.32 10.24 -15.33
N ALA A 117 -8.62 9.49 -14.48
CA ALA A 117 -7.83 8.34 -14.85
C ALA A 117 -8.69 7.31 -15.61
N LEU A 118 -9.85 6.96 -15.05
CA LEU A 118 -10.81 6.03 -15.67
C LEU A 118 -11.25 6.54 -17.07
N ARG A 119 -11.65 7.81 -17.21
CA ARG A 119 -11.99 8.37 -18.53
C ARG A 119 -10.86 8.21 -19.54
N ARG A 120 -9.62 8.49 -19.13
CA ARG A 120 -8.43 8.40 -19.99
C ARG A 120 -8.12 6.97 -20.40
N LEU A 121 -8.25 6.00 -19.49
CA LEU A 121 -8.02 4.58 -19.80
C LEU A 121 -8.91 4.11 -20.96
N TRP A 122 -10.20 4.48 -20.97
CA TRP A 122 -11.13 4.19 -22.08
C TRP A 122 -11.15 5.24 -23.20
N ASN A 123 -10.18 6.14 -23.25
CA ASN A 123 -10.09 7.22 -24.25
C ASN A 123 -11.40 8.03 -24.43
N ARG A 124 -12.11 8.31 -23.32
CA ARG A 124 -13.33 9.11 -23.33
C ARG A 124 -13.02 10.58 -23.00
N GLY A 125 -13.83 11.48 -23.56
CA GLY A 125 -13.68 12.91 -23.37
C GLY A 125 -13.87 13.35 -21.91
N ARG A 126 -13.33 14.53 -21.55
CA ARG A 126 -13.38 15.10 -20.19
C ARG A 126 -14.80 15.29 -19.65
N LYS A 127 -15.81 15.38 -20.52
CA LYS A 127 -17.21 15.58 -20.14
C LYS A 127 -17.97 14.26 -19.87
N THR A 128 -17.39 13.11 -20.19
CA THR A 128 -18.06 11.81 -19.97
C THR A 128 -18.23 11.57 -18.47
N GLU A 129 -19.46 11.33 -18.04
CA GLU A 129 -19.74 10.99 -16.64
C GLU A 129 -19.20 9.59 -16.33
N VAL A 130 -18.58 9.44 -15.16
CA VAL A 130 -18.12 8.15 -14.63
C VAL A 130 -18.97 7.80 -13.43
N ARG A 131 -19.49 6.57 -13.36
CA ARG A 131 -20.24 6.07 -12.21
C ARG A 131 -19.61 4.80 -11.69
N LEU A 132 -19.36 4.77 -10.39
CA LEU A 132 -18.83 3.60 -9.68
C LEU A 132 -19.93 2.99 -8.83
N ARG A 133 -20.16 1.69 -8.97
CA ARG A 133 -21.12 0.94 -8.14
C ARG A 133 -20.41 -0.21 -7.44
N PRO A 134 -20.51 -0.34 -6.10
CA PRO A 134 -19.94 -1.48 -5.39
C PRO A 134 -20.44 -2.81 -5.96
N MET A 135 -19.58 -3.83 -5.93
CA MET A 135 -19.95 -5.21 -6.24
C MET A 135 -19.14 -6.18 -5.37
N PRO A 136 -19.63 -7.42 -5.17
CA PRO A 136 -18.79 -8.46 -4.61
C PRO A 136 -17.62 -8.78 -5.56
N PRO A 137 -16.51 -9.35 -5.05
CA PRO A 137 -15.47 -9.91 -5.90
C PRO A 137 -16.05 -10.90 -6.92
N PRO A 138 -15.56 -10.90 -8.18
CA PRO A 138 -15.95 -11.91 -9.14
C PRO A 138 -15.59 -13.31 -8.62
N ARG A 139 -16.45 -14.29 -8.85
CA ARG A 139 -16.17 -15.69 -8.52
C ARG A 139 -15.30 -16.28 -9.63
N GLY A 140 -14.11 -16.74 -9.26
CA GLY A 140 -13.22 -17.52 -10.14
C GLY A 140 -13.59 -18.99 -10.15
#